data_AF-A0A173TRW4-F1
#
_entry.id   AF-A0A173TRW4-F1
#
_cell.length_a   1.000
_cell.length_b   1.000
_cell.length_c   1.000
_cell.angle_alpha   90.00
_cell.angle_beta   90.00
_cell.angle_gamma   90.00
#
_symmetry.space_group_name_H-M   'P 1'
#
loop_
_entity.id
_entity.type
_entity.pdbx_description
1 polymer ?
#
loop_
_entity_poly.entity_id
_entity_poly.type
_entity_poly.pdbx_seq_one_letter_code
_entity_poly.pdbx_strand_id
1 'polypeptide(L)'
;MIEGFDEIVLAWEKHELFYKELYEKKKGNPAEYRRFLSQLNVEDLREEGLVVPDLYDTFEIYGETTPIFDLNTDIAVWKHSRYTPAYLHAHRYFEIVCVVSGHARHRVSGETVMELQPGDICILPDGVCHSLEVINDDGIVINVMLKKSTFQYTFFDILSSDNLLSRFFQDALLEHKENNYLFFRTGNEEDDTIECCIKAMFLNYYKHRKYYDKMIKHLVSCLFILLLRNYNKYYIPDKNSQKELKIMRYLQEHYADATLEHAAAYFNYSTSYFSRMVKHNTGCNFTELLVKYRLELACRLLRESRLKVGEICEIIGYHNLEHFNRQFRKEFDRTPTQYRREHRDNVKKDQI
;
A
#
# COMPACT_ATOMS: atom_id res chain seq x y z
N MET A 1 4.75 -23.87 0.50
CA MET A 1 5.40 -24.00 -0.83
C MET A 1 4.34 -24.21 -1.90
N ILE A 2 4.15 -23.26 -2.83
CA ILE A 2 3.20 -23.41 -3.94
C ILE A 2 3.94 -24.04 -5.13
N GLU A 3 3.54 -25.25 -5.50
CA GLU A 3 4.20 -26.03 -6.56
C GLU A 3 4.30 -25.26 -7.90
N GLY A 4 5.49 -25.30 -8.49
CA GLY A 4 5.78 -24.73 -9.82
C GLY A 4 6.07 -23.24 -9.84
N PHE A 5 6.08 -22.52 -8.71
CA PHE A 5 6.53 -21.11 -8.71
C PHE A 5 8.02 -20.99 -9.03
N ASP A 6 8.87 -21.67 -8.26
CA ASP A 6 10.33 -21.57 -8.38
C ASP A 6 10.83 -22.02 -9.75
N GLU A 7 10.25 -23.09 -10.32
CA GLU A 7 10.56 -23.58 -11.67
C GLU A 7 10.37 -22.51 -12.75
N ILE A 8 9.35 -21.65 -12.60
CA ILE A 8 9.03 -20.61 -13.58
C ILE A 8 9.91 -19.37 -13.34
N VAL A 9 10.00 -18.88 -12.10
CA VAL A 9 10.66 -17.59 -11.85
C VAL A 9 12.18 -17.66 -11.92
N LEU A 10 12.77 -18.81 -11.61
CA LEU A 10 14.23 -19.00 -11.67
C LEU A 10 14.75 -19.12 -13.11
N ALA A 11 13.89 -19.53 -14.05
CA ALA A 11 14.24 -19.61 -15.46
C ALA A 11 14.64 -18.22 -16.01
N TRP A 12 15.69 -18.19 -16.82
CA TRP A 12 16.18 -16.97 -17.46
C TRP A 12 15.35 -16.63 -18.69
N GLU A 13 14.84 -15.41 -18.73
CA GLU A 13 14.09 -14.88 -19.87
C GLU A 13 14.99 -14.05 -20.80
N LYS A 14 14.56 -13.88 -22.06
CA LYS A 14 15.28 -13.10 -23.08
C LYS A 14 15.68 -11.71 -22.57
N HIS A 15 14.77 -11.02 -21.88
CA HIS A 15 15.01 -9.68 -21.35
C HIS A 15 16.06 -9.68 -20.22
N GLU A 16 16.05 -10.69 -19.36
CA GLU A 16 17.03 -10.84 -18.28
C GLU A 16 18.43 -11.12 -18.82
N LEU A 17 18.54 -11.95 -19.86
CA LEU A 17 19.81 -12.22 -20.54
C LEU A 17 20.36 -10.95 -21.20
N PHE A 18 19.50 -10.17 -21.87
CA PHE A 18 19.88 -8.88 -22.43
C PHE A 18 20.37 -7.91 -21.37
N TYR A 19 19.63 -7.75 -20.27
CA TYR A 19 20.03 -6.85 -19.19
C TYR A 19 21.30 -7.31 -18.48
N LYS A 20 21.51 -8.62 -18.32
CA LYS A 20 22.76 -9.16 -17.78
C LYS A 20 23.94 -8.86 -18.70
N GLU A 21 23.80 -9.02 -20.01
CA GLU A 21 24.84 -8.62 -20.96
C GLU A 21 25.12 -7.11 -20.89
N LEU A 22 24.08 -6.29 -20.88
CA LEU A 22 24.19 -4.83 -20.74
C LEU A 22 24.98 -4.47 -19.48
N TYR A 23 24.66 -5.09 -18.34
CA TYR A 23 25.35 -4.89 -17.07
C TYR A 23 26.83 -5.28 -17.13
N GLU A 24 27.14 -6.46 -17.64
CA GLU A 24 28.53 -6.95 -17.74
C GLU A 24 29.36 -6.07 -18.69
N LYS A 25 28.78 -5.64 -19.82
CA LYS A 25 29.44 -4.72 -20.76
C LYS A 25 29.70 -3.36 -20.11
N LYS A 26 28.74 -2.82 -19.35
CA LYS A 26 28.88 -1.53 -18.64
C LYS A 26 29.97 -1.57 -17.56
N LYS A 27 30.12 -2.71 -16.88
CA LYS A 27 31.18 -2.93 -15.87
C LYS A 27 32.56 -3.15 -16.48
N GLY A 28 32.62 -3.61 -17.73
CA GLY A 28 33.83 -3.88 -18.48
C GLY A 28 34.49 -2.63 -19.09
N ASN A 29 35.00 -2.77 -20.31
CA ASN A 29 35.73 -1.70 -20.99
C ASN A 29 34.77 -0.63 -21.54
N PRO A 30 34.94 0.67 -21.21
CA PRO A 30 34.07 1.75 -21.72
C PRO A 30 33.98 1.86 -23.25
N ALA A 31 35.04 1.51 -23.98
CA ALA A 31 35.03 1.51 -25.44
C ALA A 31 34.19 0.37 -26.01
N GLU A 32 34.25 -0.81 -25.39
CA GLU A 32 33.40 -1.95 -25.76
C GLU A 32 31.94 -1.67 -25.42
N TYR A 33 31.67 -1.04 -24.29
CA TYR A 33 30.31 -0.64 -23.91
C TYR A 33 29.70 0.34 -24.93
N ARG A 34 30.44 1.39 -25.31
CA ARG A 34 30.00 2.33 -26.36
C ARG A 34 29.75 1.63 -27.70
N ARG A 35 30.61 0.68 -28.08
CA ARG A 35 30.42 -0.11 -29.30
C ARG A 35 29.15 -0.97 -29.21
N PHE A 36 28.92 -1.63 -28.09
CA PHE A 36 27.69 -2.40 -27.84
C PHE A 36 26.45 -1.51 -27.95
N LEU A 37 26.43 -0.35 -27.29
CA LEU A 37 25.32 0.60 -27.37
C LEU A 37 25.04 1.06 -28.81
N SER A 38 26.09 1.30 -29.62
CA SER A 38 25.92 1.72 -31.02
C SER A 38 25.31 0.66 -31.95
N GLN A 39 25.25 -0.60 -31.50
CA GLN A 39 24.63 -1.71 -32.24
C GLN A 39 23.15 -1.90 -31.90
N LEU A 40 22.66 -1.26 -30.84
CA LEU A 40 21.27 -1.36 -30.42
C LEU A 40 20.39 -0.43 -31.24
N ASN A 41 19.24 -0.92 -31.67
CA ASN A 41 18.19 -0.12 -32.29
C ASN A 41 17.19 0.34 -31.22
N VAL A 42 17.03 1.65 -31.06
CA VAL A 42 16.13 2.26 -30.07
C VAL A 42 14.66 1.92 -30.33
N GLU A 43 14.25 1.75 -31.60
CA GLU A 43 12.88 1.37 -31.96
C GLU A 43 12.60 -0.06 -31.53
N ASP A 44 13.49 -1.01 -31.84
CA ASP A 44 13.36 -2.42 -31.42
C ASP A 44 13.33 -2.54 -29.89
N LEU A 45 14.17 -1.79 -29.19
CA LEU A 45 14.16 -1.75 -27.71
C LEU A 45 12.80 -1.25 -27.19
N ARG A 46 12.22 -0.23 -27.81
CA ARG A 46 10.92 0.33 -27.42
C ARG A 46 9.78 -0.66 -27.67
N GLU A 47 9.81 -1.38 -28.80
CA GLU A 47 8.82 -2.41 -29.14
C GLU A 47 8.87 -3.60 -28.19
N GLU A 48 10.07 -4.04 -27.80
CA GLU A 48 10.28 -5.12 -26.82
C GLU A 48 10.09 -4.66 -25.36
N GLY A 49 9.93 -3.35 -25.13
CA GLY A 49 9.77 -2.80 -23.79
C GLY A 49 11.06 -2.81 -22.95
N LEU A 50 12.22 -2.76 -23.61
CA LEU A 50 13.53 -2.72 -22.97
C LEU A 50 13.99 -1.26 -22.77
N VAL A 51 14.57 -1.00 -21.60
CA VAL A 51 15.03 0.33 -21.21
C VAL A 51 16.54 0.34 -21.00
N VAL A 52 17.24 1.14 -21.80
CA VAL A 52 18.69 1.36 -21.68
C VAL A 52 18.95 2.83 -21.37
N PRO A 53 19.16 3.22 -20.10
CA PRO A 53 19.21 4.63 -19.69
C PRO A 53 20.27 5.46 -20.44
N ASP A 54 21.40 4.85 -20.78
CA ASP A 54 22.52 5.54 -21.43
C ASP A 54 22.28 5.85 -22.92
N LEU A 55 21.14 5.44 -23.50
CA LEU A 55 20.72 5.77 -24.87
C LEU A 55 19.75 6.96 -24.95
N TYR A 56 19.36 7.55 -23.82
CA TYR A 56 18.36 8.64 -23.77
C TYR A 56 18.87 9.84 -22.97
N ASP A 57 18.82 11.04 -23.57
CA ASP A 57 19.29 12.29 -22.93
C ASP A 57 18.32 12.85 -21.89
N THR A 58 17.01 12.62 -22.05
CA THR A 58 15.96 13.05 -21.12
C THR A 58 14.89 11.98 -20.96
N PHE A 59 14.78 11.41 -19.76
CA PHE A 59 13.62 10.60 -19.37
C PHE A 59 12.48 11.53 -18.95
N GLU A 60 11.71 12.04 -19.90
CA GLU A 60 10.33 12.46 -19.63
C GLU A 60 9.40 11.28 -19.93
N ILE A 61 9.35 10.28 -19.03
CA ILE A 61 8.25 9.31 -19.07
C ILE A 61 7.09 9.92 -18.28
N TYR A 62 6.52 10.97 -18.84
CA TYR A 62 5.14 11.37 -18.61
C TYR A 62 4.37 11.00 -19.88
N GLY A 63 3.71 9.85 -19.87
CA GLY A 63 2.90 9.44 -21.01
C GLY A 63 2.02 8.26 -20.68
N GLU A 64 0.76 8.35 -21.09
CA GLU A 64 -0.31 7.35 -20.93
C GLU A 64 0.03 5.96 -21.50
N THR A 65 1.19 5.80 -22.13
CA THR A 65 1.65 4.61 -22.83
C THR A 65 3.18 4.53 -22.76
N THR A 66 3.74 4.02 -21.66
CA THR A 66 4.92 3.17 -21.86
C THR A 66 4.38 1.95 -22.61
N PRO A 67 4.87 1.61 -23.83
CA PRO A 67 4.35 0.48 -24.61
C PRO A 67 4.31 -0.84 -23.84
N ILE A 68 5.12 -0.92 -22.77
CA ILE A 68 5.25 -2.00 -21.81
C ILE A 68 3.94 -2.27 -21.03
N PHE A 69 3.06 -1.27 -20.84
CA PHE A 69 1.99 -1.31 -19.83
C PHE A 69 0.60 -0.97 -20.34
N ASP A 70 0.27 -1.26 -21.61
CA ASP A 70 -1.15 -1.27 -21.99
C ASP A 70 -1.82 -2.52 -21.38
N LEU A 71 -2.31 -2.35 -20.15
CA LEU A 71 -2.97 -3.41 -19.42
C LEU A 71 -4.30 -3.73 -20.09
N ASN A 72 -4.27 -4.76 -20.96
CA ASN A 72 -5.47 -5.41 -21.50
C ASN A 72 -6.38 -5.98 -20.39
N THR A 73 -5.91 -6.02 -19.15
CA THR A 73 -6.63 -6.50 -17.96
C THR A 73 -6.67 -5.42 -16.87
N ASP A 74 -7.50 -5.62 -15.85
CA ASP A 74 -7.59 -4.69 -14.71
C ASP A 74 -6.42 -4.79 -13.73
N ILE A 75 -5.80 -5.98 -13.68
CA ILE A 75 -4.66 -6.31 -12.83
C ILE A 75 -3.67 -7.13 -13.64
N ALA A 76 -2.41 -6.73 -13.66
CA ALA A 76 -1.32 -7.55 -14.17
C ALA A 76 -0.32 -7.92 -13.10
N VAL A 77 0.28 -9.10 -13.24
CA VAL A 77 1.29 -9.62 -12.31
C VAL A 77 2.44 -10.20 -13.11
N TRP A 78 3.67 -9.75 -12.88
CA TRP A 78 4.82 -10.31 -13.59
C TRP A 78 6.08 -10.31 -12.75
N LYS A 79 7.09 -11.04 -13.22
CA LYS A 79 8.43 -11.04 -12.65
C LYS A 79 9.20 -9.85 -13.23
N HIS A 80 9.64 -8.92 -12.39
CA HIS A 80 10.56 -7.87 -12.82
C HIS A 80 11.84 -8.53 -13.33
N SER A 81 12.31 -8.13 -14.51
CA SER A 81 13.49 -8.75 -15.11
C SER A 81 14.71 -8.50 -14.24
N ARG A 82 15.47 -9.56 -13.93
CA ARG A 82 16.80 -9.42 -13.34
C ARG A 82 17.70 -8.58 -14.23
N TYR A 83 18.64 -7.90 -13.59
CA TYR A 83 19.59 -6.94 -14.15
C TYR A 83 18.98 -5.68 -14.76
N THR A 84 17.67 -5.44 -14.65
CA THR A 84 17.08 -4.17 -15.09
C THR A 84 17.76 -2.99 -14.37
N PRO A 85 18.32 -2.02 -15.13
CA PRO A 85 19.03 -0.89 -14.56
C PRO A 85 18.07 0.11 -13.92
N ALA A 86 18.55 0.93 -12.99
CA ALA A 86 17.75 2.03 -12.46
C ALA A 86 17.42 3.06 -13.55
N TYR A 87 16.12 3.33 -13.76
CA TYR A 87 15.63 4.46 -14.56
C TYR A 87 14.39 5.08 -13.89
N LEU A 88 14.33 6.40 -13.87
CA LEU A 88 13.21 7.13 -13.31
C LEU A 88 12.03 7.11 -14.28
N HIS A 89 10.86 6.74 -13.80
CA HIS A 89 9.63 6.72 -14.58
C HIS A 89 8.41 6.92 -13.67
N ALA A 90 7.27 7.26 -14.28
CA ALA A 90 5.98 7.31 -13.61
C ALA A 90 4.92 6.69 -14.54
N HIS A 91 3.87 6.12 -13.97
CA HIS A 91 2.76 5.52 -14.72
C HIS A 91 1.42 5.77 -14.03
N ARG A 92 0.32 5.57 -14.78
CA ARG A 92 -1.06 5.84 -14.32
C ARG A 92 -1.72 4.68 -13.57
N TYR A 93 -0.95 3.65 -13.24
CA TYR A 93 -1.38 2.50 -12.47
C TYR A 93 -0.88 2.58 -11.04
N PHE A 94 -1.61 1.95 -10.12
CA PHE A 94 -1.07 1.57 -8.82
C PHE A 94 -0.11 0.42 -9.03
N GLU A 95 1.04 0.45 -8.38
CA GLU A 95 2.03 -0.62 -8.42
C GLU A 95 2.25 -1.18 -7.03
N ILE A 96 2.35 -2.50 -6.94
CA ILE A 96 2.83 -3.21 -5.76
C ILE A 96 4.10 -3.95 -6.14
N VAL A 97 5.21 -3.54 -5.57
CA VAL A 97 6.53 -4.16 -5.74
C VAL A 97 6.75 -5.12 -4.58
N CYS A 98 6.88 -6.41 -4.87
CA CYS A 98 7.06 -7.47 -3.87
C CYS A 98 8.40 -8.19 -4.07
N VAL A 99 9.32 -8.08 -3.12
CA VAL A 99 10.59 -8.83 -3.17
C VAL A 99 10.41 -10.21 -2.57
N VAL A 100 10.59 -11.25 -3.38
CA VAL A 100 10.44 -12.67 -2.98
C VAL A 100 11.79 -13.29 -2.60
N SER A 101 12.86 -12.96 -3.33
CA SER A 101 14.23 -13.41 -3.01
C SER A 101 15.27 -12.41 -3.52
N GLY A 102 16.50 -12.54 -3.05
CA GLY A 102 17.60 -11.64 -3.40
C GLY A 102 17.38 -10.23 -2.87
N HIS A 103 17.83 -9.23 -3.64
CA HIS A 103 17.76 -7.82 -3.23
C HIS A 103 17.35 -6.94 -4.41
N ALA A 104 16.69 -5.83 -4.13
CA ALA A 104 16.36 -4.81 -5.12
C ALA A 104 16.63 -3.42 -4.56
N ARG A 105 16.90 -2.47 -5.45
CA ARG A 105 17.08 -1.06 -5.10
C ARG A 105 15.92 -0.25 -5.64
N HIS A 106 15.23 0.47 -4.77
CA HIS A 106 14.05 1.23 -5.13
C HIS A 106 14.19 2.68 -4.69
N ARG A 107 14.01 3.62 -5.60
CA ARG A 107 13.97 5.06 -5.31
C ARG A 107 12.59 5.58 -5.63
N VAL A 108 11.99 6.33 -4.72
CA VAL A 108 10.66 6.94 -4.88
C VAL A 108 10.77 8.45 -4.62
N SER A 109 10.19 9.29 -5.47
CA SER A 109 9.98 10.74 -5.28
C SER A 109 11.05 11.50 -4.48
N GLY A 110 12.26 11.65 -5.03
CA GLY A 110 13.31 12.47 -4.41
C GLY A 110 13.97 11.89 -3.15
N GLU A 111 13.52 10.71 -2.68
CA GLU A 111 14.10 10.05 -1.51
C GLU A 111 15.45 9.36 -1.79
N THR A 112 16.13 9.00 -0.70
CA THR A 112 17.30 8.12 -0.75
C THR A 112 16.92 6.74 -1.31
N VAL A 113 17.84 6.10 -2.02
CA VAL A 113 17.63 4.74 -2.53
C VAL A 113 17.39 3.79 -1.35
N MET A 114 16.27 3.08 -1.39
CA MET A 114 15.92 2.01 -0.46
C MET A 114 16.51 0.70 -0.93
N GLU A 115 17.22 0.01 -0.03
CA GLU A 115 17.65 -1.38 -0.24
C GLU A 115 16.52 -2.30 0.24
N LEU A 116 15.94 -3.04 -0.68
CA LEU A 116 14.84 -3.97 -0.45
C LEU A 116 15.37 -5.40 -0.29
N GLN A 117 14.78 -6.12 0.66
CA GLN A 117 15.10 -7.51 0.99
C GLN A 117 13.86 -8.41 0.88
N PRO A 118 13.99 -9.75 0.95
CA PRO A 118 12.85 -10.65 0.85
C PRO A 118 11.75 -10.32 1.87
N GLY A 119 10.50 -10.31 1.40
CA GLY A 119 9.32 -9.91 2.17
C GLY A 119 9.08 -8.40 2.27
N ASP A 120 9.92 -7.56 1.64
CA ASP A 120 9.61 -6.14 1.48
C ASP A 120 8.57 -5.93 0.38
N ILE A 121 7.58 -5.08 0.69
CA ILE A 121 6.46 -4.75 -0.18
C ILE A 121 6.30 -3.23 -0.22
N CYS A 122 6.36 -2.65 -1.40
CA CYS A 122 6.13 -1.22 -1.64
C CYS A 122 4.85 -1.05 -2.46
N ILE A 123 3.92 -0.22 -1.99
CA ILE A 123 2.69 0.13 -2.73
C ILE A 123 2.81 1.59 -3.16
N LEU A 124 2.82 1.79 -4.48
CA LEU A 124 2.94 3.08 -5.15
C LEU A 124 1.59 3.45 -5.79
N PRO A 125 1.06 4.66 -5.55
CA PRO A 125 -0.09 5.18 -6.25
C PRO A 125 0.26 5.72 -7.64
N ASP A 126 -0.78 6.07 -8.41
CA ASP A 126 -0.61 6.57 -9.76
C ASP A 126 0.15 7.91 -9.81
N GLY A 127 1.04 8.04 -10.79
CA GLY A 127 1.81 9.25 -11.05
C GLY A 127 3.06 9.44 -10.19
N VAL A 128 3.36 8.52 -9.27
CA VAL A 128 4.57 8.60 -8.45
C VAL A 128 5.80 8.24 -9.28
N CYS A 129 6.75 9.18 -9.34
CA CYS A 129 8.01 8.98 -10.03
C CYS A 129 8.95 8.11 -9.18
N HIS A 130 9.42 7.01 -9.75
CA HIS A 130 10.25 6.05 -9.04
C HIS A 130 11.21 5.31 -10.00
N SER A 131 12.14 4.54 -9.44
CA SER A 131 13.03 3.64 -10.18
C SER A 131 13.26 2.36 -9.40
N LEU A 132 13.07 1.21 -10.04
CA LEU A 132 13.32 -0.10 -9.47
C LEU A 132 14.48 -0.76 -10.21
N GLU A 133 15.42 -1.34 -9.48
CA GLU A 133 16.62 -1.96 -10.03
C GLU A 133 16.90 -3.28 -9.31
N VAL A 134 17.28 -4.31 -10.07
CA VAL A 134 17.51 -5.67 -9.57
C VAL A 134 18.83 -6.19 -10.12
N ILE A 135 19.98 -5.85 -9.51
CA ILE A 135 21.30 -6.24 -10.02
C ILE A 135 21.84 -7.45 -9.24
N ASN A 136 21.29 -8.63 -9.52
CA ASN A 136 21.77 -9.91 -8.99
C ASN A 136 21.08 -11.09 -9.71
N ASP A 137 21.64 -12.29 -9.53
CA ASP A 137 21.15 -13.52 -10.15
C ASP A 137 19.92 -14.12 -9.41
N ASP A 138 19.80 -13.85 -8.11
CA ASP A 138 18.80 -14.41 -7.19
C ASP A 138 17.64 -13.45 -6.87
N GLY A 139 17.65 -12.24 -7.45
CA GLY A 139 16.61 -11.23 -7.26
C GLY A 139 15.33 -11.61 -7.98
N ILE A 140 14.33 -12.01 -7.20
CA ILE A 140 12.99 -12.27 -7.72
C ILE A 140 12.07 -11.21 -7.13
N VAL A 141 11.66 -10.28 -7.99
CA VAL A 141 10.69 -9.24 -7.65
C VAL A 141 9.43 -9.47 -8.48
N ILE A 142 8.28 -9.49 -7.81
CA ILE A 142 6.97 -9.62 -8.45
C ILE A 142 6.31 -8.24 -8.42
N ASN A 143 5.98 -7.72 -9.59
CA ASN A 143 5.26 -6.46 -9.73
C ASN A 143 3.79 -6.78 -9.98
N VAL A 144 2.90 -6.12 -9.23
CA VAL A 144 1.45 -6.17 -9.43
C VAL A 144 0.97 -4.77 -9.80
N MET A 145 0.45 -4.61 -11.02
CA MET A 145 -0.16 -3.35 -11.44
C MET A 145 -1.67 -3.41 -11.38
N LEU A 146 -2.28 -2.32 -10.93
CA LEU A 146 -3.72 -2.18 -10.86
C LEU A 146 -4.19 -0.87 -11.49
N LYS A 147 -5.26 -0.96 -12.29
CA LYS A 147 -6.02 0.23 -12.71
C LYS A 147 -6.55 0.96 -11.47
N LYS A 148 -6.52 2.30 -11.50
CA LYS A 148 -7.04 3.16 -10.44
C LYS A 148 -8.47 2.79 -10.01
N SER A 149 -9.36 2.52 -10.96
CA SER A 149 -10.73 2.07 -10.70
C SER A 149 -10.78 0.74 -9.95
N THR A 150 -9.91 -0.20 -10.30
CA THR A 150 -9.83 -1.53 -9.67
C THR A 150 -9.22 -1.44 -8.28
N PHE A 151 -8.18 -0.61 -8.10
CA PHE A 151 -7.64 -0.31 -6.79
C PHE A 151 -8.72 0.31 -5.90
N GLN A 152 -9.39 1.37 -6.36
CA GLN A 152 -10.48 2.01 -5.62
C GLN A 152 -11.56 1.00 -5.24
N TYR A 153 -12.06 0.17 -6.17
CA TYR A 153 -13.09 -0.82 -5.84
C TYR A 153 -12.61 -1.84 -4.80
N THR A 154 -11.40 -2.39 -4.97
CA THR A 154 -10.85 -3.45 -4.11
C THR A 154 -10.51 -2.92 -2.73
N PHE A 155 -9.96 -1.71 -2.66
CA PHE A 155 -9.47 -1.09 -1.45
C PHE A 155 -10.55 -0.31 -0.70
N PHE A 156 -11.56 0.22 -1.40
CA PHE A 156 -12.68 0.92 -0.79
C PHE A 156 -13.43 0.00 0.16
N ASP A 157 -13.76 -1.24 -0.20
CA ASP A 157 -14.47 -2.13 0.71
C ASP A 157 -13.66 -2.43 1.98
N ILE A 158 -12.36 -2.72 1.83
CA ILE A 158 -11.45 -3.05 2.94
C ILE A 158 -11.27 -1.86 3.89
N LEU A 159 -11.18 -0.64 3.32
CA LEU A 159 -11.01 0.60 4.08
C LEU A 159 -12.31 1.37 4.34
N SER A 160 -13.46 0.85 3.90
CA SER A 160 -14.77 1.47 4.09
C SER A 160 -15.23 1.44 5.53
N SER A 161 -14.55 0.66 6.38
CA SER A 161 -14.66 0.87 7.80
C SER A 161 -14.24 2.32 8.10
N ASP A 162 -15.22 3.17 8.44
CA ASP A 162 -15.04 4.52 8.97
C ASP A 162 -14.18 4.46 10.24
N ASN A 163 -12.88 4.27 10.08
CA ASN A 163 -11.92 4.28 11.16
C ASN A 163 -10.73 5.12 10.72
N LEU A 164 -10.16 5.82 11.68
CA LEU A 164 -9.11 6.81 11.46
C LEU A 164 -7.86 6.23 10.79
N LEU A 165 -7.55 4.95 11.01
CA LEU A 165 -6.43 4.27 10.39
C LEU A 165 -6.68 3.96 8.90
N SER A 166 -7.90 3.55 8.57
CA SER A 166 -8.32 3.37 7.18
C SER A 166 -8.21 4.67 6.40
N ARG A 167 -8.55 5.82 7.01
CA ARG A 167 -8.33 7.13 6.39
C ARG A 167 -6.85 7.44 6.19
N PHE A 168 -6.00 7.19 7.18
CA PHE A 168 -4.55 7.36 7.02
C PHE A 168 -4.01 6.62 5.78
N PHE A 169 -4.39 5.35 5.59
CA PHE A 169 -3.96 4.57 4.43
C PHE A 169 -4.60 5.04 3.11
N GLN A 170 -5.82 5.55 3.14
CA GLN A 170 -6.45 6.20 1.98
C GLN A 170 -5.67 7.47 1.61
N ASP A 171 -5.41 8.34 2.58
CA ASP A 171 -4.76 9.64 2.36
C ASP A 171 -3.33 9.45 1.84
N ALA A 172 -2.58 8.49 2.39
CA ALA A 172 -1.24 8.14 1.92
C ALA A 172 -1.17 7.67 0.46
N LEU A 173 -2.29 7.18 -0.09
CA LEU A 173 -2.37 6.64 -1.45
C LEU A 173 -3.20 7.49 -2.41
N LEU A 174 -4.07 8.38 -1.92
CA LEU A 174 -5.01 9.14 -2.73
C LEU A 174 -4.76 10.65 -2.70
N GLU A 175 -4.20 11.21 -1.63
CA GLU A 175 -3.86 12.63 -1.56
C GLU A 175 -2.45 12.84 -2.09
N HIS A 176 -2.27 13.70 -3.10
CA HIS A 176 -0.96 14.04 -3.67
C HIS A 176 -0.06 14.78 -2.63
N LYS A 177 0.61 14.05 -1.74
CA LYS A 177 1.65 14.54 -0.81
C LYS A 177 3.04 14.24 -1.36
N GLU A 178 4.07 14.87 -0.79
CA GLU A 178 5.46 14.73 -1.23
C GLU A 178 5.98 13.27 -1.15
N ASN A 179 5.40 12.46 -0.25
CA ASN A 179 5.79 11.06 -0.01
C ASN A 179 4.57 10.12 -0.08
N ASN A 180 4.16 9.81 -1.30
CA ASN A 180 2.98 8.99 -1.56
C ASN A 180 3.35 7.54 -1.82
N TYR A 181 3.73 6.79 -0.80
CA TYR A 181 3.84 5.33 -0.92
C TYR A 181 3.64 4.67 0.44
N LEU A 182 3.27 3.39 0.42
CA LEU A 182 3.27 2.56 1.62
C LEU A 182 4.38 1.53 1.55
N PHE A 183 5.10 1.35 2.65
CA PHE A 183 6.17 0.37 2.74
C PHE A 183 5.94 -0.61 3.88
N PHE A 184 6.01 -1.90 3.57
CA PHE A 184 5.79 -3.00 4.51
C PHE A 184 6.97 -3.96 4.47
N ARG A 185 7.40 -4.42 5.64
CA ARG A 185 8.44 -5.44 5.80
C ARG A 185 7.87 -6.67 6.50
N THR A 186 7.72 -7.75 5.74
CA THR A 186 7.00 -8.97 6.17
C THR A 186 7.89 -10.20 6.35
N GLY A 187 9.11 -10.19 5.80
CA GLY A 187 9.97 -11.38 5.69
C GLY A 187 10.70 -11.85 6.96
N ASN A 188 10.43 -11.25 8.12
CA ASN A 188 11.09 -11.63 9.39
C ASN A 188 10.27 -12.67 10.20
N GLU A 189 9.38 -13.41 9.54
CA GLU A 189 8.35 -14.20 10.21
C GLU A 189 8.36 -15.67 9.78
N GLU A 190 7.88 -16.54 10.68
CA GLU A 190 7.60 -17.95 10.36
C GLU A 190 6.34 -18.11 9.49
N ASP A 191 5.48 -17.09 9.44
CA ASP A 191 4.23 -17.08 8.67
C ASP A 191 4.49 -16.69 7.21
N ASP A 192 4.37 -17.66 6.30
CA ASP A 192 4.55 -17.50 4.86
C ASP A 192 3.26 -17.08 4.12
N THR A 193 2.17 -16.73 4.82
CA THR A 193 0.87 -16.47 4.20
C THR A 193 0.91 -15.35 3.16
N ILE A 194 1.65 -14.25 3.44
CA ILE A 194 1.77 -13.12 2.51
C ILE A 194 2.56 -13.53 1.26
N GLU A 195 3.69 -14.22 1.45
CA GLU A 195 4.50 -14.74 0.35
C GLU A 195 3.69 -15.72 -0.52
N CYS A 196 2.96 -16.66 0.11
CA CYS A 196 2.08 -17.58 -0.58
C CYS A 196 1.00 -16.84 -1.37
N CYS A 197 0.43 -15.75 -0.84
CA CYS A 197 -0.53 -14.93 -1.56
C CYS A 197 0.09 -14.32 -2.83
N ILE A 198 1.31 -13.78 -2.74
CA ILE A 198 2.05 -13.20 -3.87
C ILE A 198 2.37 -14.26 -4.93
N LYS A 199 2.91 -15.40 -4.51
CA LYS A 199 3.22 -16.54 -5.38
C LYS A 199 1.96 -17.07 -6.09
N ALA A 200 0.83 -17.15 -5.38
CA ALA A 200 -0.45 -17.53 -5.96
C ALA A 200 -0.94 -16.52 -7.02
N MET A 201 -0.79 -15.21 -6.78
CA MET A 201 -1.15 -14.18 -7.77
C MET A 201 -0.35 -14.35 -9.06
N PHE A 202 0.98 -14.48 -8.93
CA PHE A 202 1.86 -14.69 -10.07
C PHE A 202 1.49 -15.93 -10.87
N LEU A 203 1.30 -17.08 -10.20
CA LEU A 203 0.97 -18.33 -10.88
C LEU A 203 -0.39 -18.30 -11.60
N ASN A 204 -1.40 -17.65 -11.00
CA ASN A 204 -2.69 -17.49 -11.66
C ASN A 204 -2.58 -16.61 -12.90
N TYR A 205 -1.83 -15.50 -12.80
CA TYR A 205 -1.62 -14.62 -13.94
C TYR A 205 -0.85 -15.35 -15.04
N TYR A 206 0.29 -15.96 -14.70
CA TYR A 206 1.13 -16.67 -15.66
C TYR A 206 0.36 -17.77 -16.42
N LYS A 207 -0.40 -18.61 -15.71
CA LYS A 207 -1.07 -19.78 -16.31
C LYS A 207 -2.36 -19.45 -17.07
N HIS A 208 -2.93 -18.25 -16.91
CA HIS A 208 -4.17 -17.81 -17.59
C HIS A 208 -5.31 -18.84 -17.57
N ARG A 209 -5.47 -19.58 -16.47
CA ARG A 209 -6.54 -20.58 -16.34
C ARG A 209 -7.91 -19.89 -16.29
N LYS A 210 -8.98 -20.64 -16.55
CA LYS A 210 -10.35 -20.12 -16.45
C LYS A 210 -10.55 -19.40 -15.11
N TYR A 211 -11.05 -18.16 -15.17
CA TYR A 211 -11.29 -17.26 -14.02
C TYR A 211 -10.04 -16.73 -13.28
N TYR A 212 -8.86 -16.76 -13.91
CA TYR A 212 -7.64 -16.22 -13.29
C TYR A 212 -7.76 -14.74 -12.90
N ASP A 213 -8.43 -13.94 -13.73
CA ASP A 213 -8.71 -12.52 -13.51
C ASP A 213 -9.46 -12.28 -12.19
N LYS A 214 -10.52 -13.04 -11.96
CA LYS A 214 -11.30 -12.99 -10.72
C LYS A 214 -10.49 -13.49 -9.53
N MET A 215 -9.71 -14.56 -9.72
CA MET A 215 -8.86 -15.12 -8.68
C MET A 215 -7.83 -14.09 -8.21
N ILE A 216 -7.12 -13.45 -9.13
CA ILE A 216 -6.12 -12.42 -8.80
C ILE A 216 -6.77 -11.25 -8.08
N LYS A 217 -7.95 -10.79 -8.53
CA LYS A 217 -8.68 -9.72 -7.85
C LYS A 217 -8.95 -10.05 -6.37
N HIS A 218 -9.40 -11.27 -6.06
CA HIS A 218 -9.60 -11.70 -4.68
C HIS A 218 -8.29 -11.90 -3.91
N LEU A 219 -7.23 -12.38 -4.55
CA LEU A 219 -5.91 -12.50 -3.93
C LEU A 219 -5.30 -11.13 -3.59
N VAL A 220 -5.51 -10.11 -4.42
CA VAL A 220 -5.13 -8.73 -4.09
C VAL A 220 -5.91 -8.24 -2.86
N SER A 221 -7.22 -8.51 -2.78
CA SER A 221 -7.98 -8.20 -1.57
C SER A 221 -7.39 -8.88 -0.33
N CYS A 222 -7.07 -10.17 -0.44
CA CYS A 222 -6.43 -10.92 0.63
C CYS A 222 -5.09 -10.31 1.04
N LEU A 223 -4.23 -9.94 0.08
CA LEU A 223 -2.95 -9.28 0.35
C LEU A 223 -3.15 -8.00 1.17
N PHE A 224 -4.06 -7.12 0.75
CA PHE A 224 -4.34 -5.90 1.49
C PHE A 224 -4.87 -6.18 2.91
N ILE A 225 -5.80 -7.14 3.06
CA ILE A 225 -6.30 -7.53 4.39
C ILE A 225 -5.16 -8.05 5.27
N LEU A 226 -4.25 -8.85 4.73
CA LEU A 226 -3.11 -9.41 5.49
C LEU A 226 -2.14 -8.31 5.93
N LEU A 227 -1.82 -7.37 5.05
CA LEU A 227 -0.96 -6.22 5.35
C LEU A 227 -1.59 -5.31 6.40
N LEU A 228 -2.88 -4.99 6.24
CA LEU A 228 -3.61 -4.11 7.15
C LEU A 228 -3.93 -4.76 8.49
N ARG A 229 -4.16 -6.09 8.55
CA ARG A 229 -4.36 -6.81 9.81
C ARG A 229 -3.15 -6.67 10.74
N ASN A 230 -1.95 -6.68 10.16
CA ASN A 230 -0.69 -6.69 10.89
C ASN A 230 0.15 -5.43 10.64
N TYR A 231 -0.49 -4.32 10.23
CA TYR A 231 0.22 -3.08 9.87
C TYR A 231 1.09 -2.56 11.01
N ASN A 232 0.68 -2.76 12.27
CA ASN A 232 1.45 -2.32 13.44
C ASN A 232 2.86 -2.90 13.48
N LYS A 233 3.00 -4.10 12.92
CA LYS A 233 4.22 -4.89 12.87
C LYS A 233 5.00 -4.64 11.57
N TYR A 234 4.31 -4.59 10.44
CA TYR A 234 4.95 -4.59 9.12
C TYR A 234 5.17 -3.20 8.53
N TYR A 235 4.29 -2.23 8.81
CA TYR A 235 4.37 -0.92 8.15
C TYR A 235 5.55 -0.11 8.66
N ILE A 236 6.36 0.38 7.72
CA ILE A 236 7.50 1.24 7.97
C ILE A 236 7.11 2.65 7.49
N PRO A 237 6.74 3.55 8.40
CA PRO A 237 6.38 4.91 8.04
C PRO A 237 7.60 5.73 7.62
N ASP A 238 7.40 6.65 6.68
CA ASP A 238 8.27 7.81 6.52
C ASP A 238 8.22 8.71 7.79
N LYS A 239 9.09 9.73 7.87
CA LYS A 239 9.19 10.60 9.07
C LYS A 239 7.89 11.33 9.43
N ASN A 240 7.12 11.77 8.44
CA ASN A 240 5.87 12.51 8.65
C ASN A 240 4.75 11.53 9.01
N SER A 241 4.59 10.47 8.23
CA SER A 241 3.65 9.37 8.48
C SER A 241 3.87 8.72 9.84
N GLN A 242 5.10 8.70 10.35
CA GLN A 242 5.45 8.11 11.64
C GLN A 242 4.77 8.86 12.80
N LYS A 243 4.67 10.18 12.72
CA LYS A 243 4.02 10.97 13.78
C LYS A 243 2.51 10.74 13.77
N GLU A 244 1.91 10.79 12.60
CA GLU A 244 0.47 10.56 12.43
C GLU A 244 0.08 9.17 12.94
N LEU A 245 0.79 8.12 12.52
CA LEU A 245 0.52 6.76 12.99
C LEU A 245 0.71 6.58 14.49
N LYS A 246 1.72 7.24 15.08
CA LYS A 246 1.90 7.20 16.54
C LYS A 246 0.69 7.80 17.26
N ILE A 247 0.13 8.90 16.75
CA ILE A 247 -1.11 9.50 17.29
C ILE A 247 -2.28 8.53 17.11
N MET A 248 -2.41 7.89 15.95
CA MET A 248 -3.49 6.93 15.70
C MET A 248 -3.41 5.70 16.59
N ARG A 249 -2.20 5.17 16.82
CA ARG A 249 -1.96 4.06 17.78
C ARG A 249 -2.31 4.48 19.21
N TYR A 250 -1.86 5.66 19.64
CA TYR A 250 -2.21 6.18 20.95
C TYR A 250 -3.73 6.27 21.14
N LEU A 251 -4.46 6.77 20.14
CA LEU A 251 -5.92 6.80 20.17
C LEU A 251 -6.50 5.39 20.26
N GLN A 252 -6.01 4.43 19.47
CA GLN A 252 -6.51 3.05 19.52
C GLN A 252 -6.32 2.37 20.88
N GLU A 253 -5.20 2.64 21.55
CA GLU A 253 -4.84 2.02 22.82
C GLU A 253 -5.44 2.75 24.04
N HIS A 254 -5.61 4.07 23.95
CA HIS A 254 -5.96 4.92 25.09
C HIS A 254 -7.26 5.72 24.93
N TYR A 255 -8.06 5.52 23.87
CA TYR A 255 -9.24 6.34 23.57
C TYR A 255 -10.21 6.48 24.74
N ALA A 256 -10.36 5.49 25.62
CA ALA A 256 -11.36 5.51 26.69
C ALA A 256 -11.08 6.65 27.68
N ASP A 257 -9.82 6.85 28.04
CA ASP A 257 -9.39 7.81 29.09
C ASP A 257 -8.51 8.94 28.54
N ALA A 258 -8.29 8.97 27.23
CA ALA A 258 -7.45 9.98 26.58
C ALA A 258 -7.98 11.40 26.81
N THR A 259 -7.05 12.29 27.15
CA THR A 259 -7.23 13.75 27.15
C THR A 259 -6.09 14.38 26.36
N LEU A 260 -6.24 15.65 25.97
CA LEU A 260 -5.17 16.37 25.28
C LEU A 260 -3.91 16.44 26.14
N GLU A 261 -4.07 16.62 27.45
CA GLU A 261 -3.00 16.70 28.44
C GLU A 261 -2.28 15.35 28.60
N HIS A 262 -3.02 14.25 28.73
CA HIS A 262 -2.45 12.91 28.84
C HIS A 262 -1.70 12.52 27.56
N ALA A 263 -2.26 12.84 26.39
CA ALA A 263 -1.61 12.57 25.12
C ALA A 263 -0.33 13.40 24.96
N ALA A 264 -0.38 14.70 25.26
CA ALA A 264 0.80 15.57 25.21
C ALA A 264 1.91 15.05 26.14
N ALA A 265 1.56 14.65 27.37
CA ALA A 265 2.49 14.05 28.31
C ALA A 265 3.09 12.73 27.80
N TYR A 266 2.27 11.84 27.22
CA TYR A 266 2.72 10.58 26.63
C TYR A 266 3.79 10.79 25.54
N PHE A 267 3.62 11.83 24.72
CA PHE A 267 4.57 12.20 23.67
C PHE A 267 5.72 13.11 24.15
N ASN A 268 5.82 13.40 25.45
CA ASN A 268 6.79 14.33 26.04
C ASN A 268 6.77 15.73 25.41
N TYR A 269 5.56 16.24 25.14
CA TYR A 269 5.34 17.57 24.58
C TYR A 269 4.52 18.45 25.54
N SER A 270 4.65 19.77 25.38
CA SER A 270 3.68 20.69 25.98
C SER A 270 2.34 20.57 25.26
N THR A 271 1.24 20.75 25.99
CA THR A 271 -0.13 20.69 25.46
C THR A 271 -0.32 21.60 24.23
N SER A 272 0.22 22.82 24.27
CA SER A 272 0.15 23.79 23.17
C SER A 272 0.96 23.39 21.94
N TYR A 273 2.11 22.75 22.13
CA TYR A 273 2.89 22.22 21.01
C TYR A 273 2.18 21.02 20.40
N PHE A 274 1.76 20.06 21.22
CA PHE A 274 1.07 18.86 20.77
C PHE A 274 -0.21 19.20 19.98
N SER A 275 -1.04 20.11 20.48
CA SER A 275 -2.26 20.54 19.77
C SER A 275 -1.97 21.12 18.37
N ARG A 276 -0.97 22.01 18.26
CA ARG A 276 -0.55 22.56 16.95
C ARG A 276 0.01 21.49 16.04
N MET A 277 0.83 20.59 16.56
CA MET A 277 1.42 19.48 15.80
C MET A 277 0.35 18.53 15.28
N VAL A 278 -0.62 18.13 16.12
CA VAL A 278 -1.74 17.26 15.70
C VAL A 278 -2.55 17.94 14.60
N LYS A 279 -2.91 19.22 14.78
CA LYS A 279 -3.67 19.97 13.77
C LYS A 279 -2.90 20.12 12.45
N HIS A 280 -1.60 20.33 12.52
CA HIS A 280 -0.76 20.43 11.33
C HIS A 280 -0.68 19.11 10.56
N ASN A 281 -0.51 17.98 11.27
CA ASN A 281 -0.30 16.69 10.63
C ASN A 281 -1.62 16.02 10.17
N THR A 282 -2.72 16.24 10.88
CA THR A 282 -3.99 15.52 10.66
C THR A 282 -5.12 16.41 10.13
N GLY A 283 -4.88 17.71 10.01
CA GLY A 283 -5.90 18.72 9.66
C GLY A 283 -6.92 19.02 10.77
N CYS A 284 -7.04 18.17 11.79
CA CYS A 284 -8.01 18.29 12.89
C CYS A 284 -7.30 18.45 14.24
N ASN A 285 -7.96 19.05 15.23
CA ASN A 285 -7.40 19.05 16.59
C ASN A 285 -7.56 17.67 17.26
N PHE A 286 -6.75 17.40 18.29
CA PHE A 286 -6.76 16.10 18.97
C PHE A 286 -8.12 15.72 19.57
N THR A 287 -8.85 16.69 20.13
CA THR A 287 -10.17 16.44 20.72
C THR A 287 -11.19 16.05 19.66
N GLU A 288 -11.14 16.67 18.48
CA GLU A 288 -11.95 16.27 17.32
C GLU A 288 -11.61 14.85 16.87
N LEU A 289 -10.32 14.52 16.75
CA LEU A 289 -9.88 13.15 16.40
C LEU A 289 -10.38 12.12 17.41
N LEU A 290 -10.26 12.42 18.70
CA LEU A 290 -10.71 11.53 19.77
C LEU A 290 -12.23 11.32 19.73
N VAL A 291 -13.01 12.40 19.57
CA VAL A 291 -14.47 12.30 19.43
C VAL A 291 -14.83 11.46 18.22
N LYS A 292 -14.20 11.70 17.06
CA LYS A 292 -14.45 10.95 15.84
C LYS A 292 -14.16 9.46 16.04
N TYR A 293 -13.01 9.13 16.60
CA TYR A 293 -12.61 7.75 16.89
C TYR A 293 -13.61 7.05 17.83
N ARG A 294 -14.04 7.70 18.92
CA ARG A 294 -15.02 7.15 19.87
C ARG A 294 -16.39 6.91 19.21
N LEU A 295 -16.84 7.83 18.37
CA LEU A 295 -18.12 7.72 17.67
C LEU A 295 -18.08 6.61 16.59
N GLU A 296 -16.96 6.46 15.88
CA GLU A 296 -16.72 5.36 14.95
C GLU A 296 -16.77 4.00 15.65
N LEU A 297 -16.10 3.89 16.80
CA LEU A 297 -16.16 2.71 17.65
C LEU A 297 -17.59 2.42 18.14
N ALA A 298 -18.34 3.46 18.50
CA ALA A 298 -19.74 3.33 18.89
C ALA A 298 -20.58 2.76 17.74
N CYS A 299 -20.45 3.29 16.53
CA CYS A 299 -21.13 2.77 15.34
C CYS A 299 -20.83 1.28 15.12
N ARG A 300 -19.55 0.88 15.23
CA ARG A 300 -19.15 -0.52 15.14
C ARG A 300 -19.86 -1.39 16.18
N LEU A 301 -19.78 -1.01 17.46
CA LEU A 301 -20.42 -1.74 18.56
C LEU A 301 -21.95 -1.79 18.43
N LEU A 302 -22.58 -0.73 17.90
CA LEU A 302 -24.02 -0.70 17.64
C LEU A 302 -24.45 -1.72 16.56
N ARG A 303 -23.61 -1.95 15.54
CA ARG A 303 -23.87 -2.91 14.45
C ARG A 303 -23.55 -4.35 14.86
N GLU A 304 -22.40 -4.57 15.48
CA GLU A 304 -21.81 -5.89 15.64
C GLU A 304 -22.14 -6.56 16.98
N SER A 305 -22.62 -5.79 17.97
CA SER A 305 -22.89 -6.31 19.32
C SER A 305 -24.37 -6.23 19.72
N ARG A 306 -24.67 -6.81 20.89
CA ARG A 306 -25.97 -6.69 21.57
C ARG A 306 -25.93 -5.77 22.81
N LEU A 307 -24.81 -5.10 23.06
CA LEU A 307 -24.61 -4.23 24.21
C LEU A 307 -25.68 -3.13 24.24
N LYS A 308 -26.10 -2.66 25.41
CA LYS A 308 -27.00 -1.50 25.56
C LYS A 308 -26.24 -0.22 25.22
N VAL A 309 -26.98 0.82 24.84
CA VAL A 309 -26.39 2.12 24.48
C VAL A 309 -25.59 2.72 25.65
N GLY A 310 -26.03 2.52 26.90
CA GLY A 310 -25.29 2.91 28.09
C GLY A 310 -23.95 2.18 28.25
N GLU A 311 -23.93 0.86 28.02
CA GLU A 311 -22.69 0.06 28.07
C GLU A 311 -21.71 0.51 26.98
N ILE A 312 -22.21 0.79 25.77
CA ILE A 312 -21.39 1.34 24.68
C ILE A 312 -20.83 2.71 25.06
N CYS A 313 -21.63 3.59 25.67
CA CYS A 313 -21.20 4.90 26.13
C CYS A 313 -20.01 4.81 27.10
N GLU A 314 -20.08 3.89 28.07
CA GLU A 314 -19.00 3.64 29.02
C GLU A 314 -17.75 3.07 28.33
N ILE A 315 -17.91 2.03 27.49
CA ILE A 315 -16.81 1.38 26.78
C ILE A 315 -16.02 2.37 25.92
N ILE A 316 -16.71 3.28 25.21
CA ILE A 316 -16.05 4.25 24.33
C ILE A 316 -15.48 5.46 25.09
N GLY A 317 -15.58 5.52 26.43
CA GLY A 317 -14.97 6.58 27.24
C GLY A 317 -15.84 7.81 27.48
N TYR A 318 -17.17 7.70 27.42
CA TYR A 318 -18.08 8.76 27.87
C TYR A 318 -18.68 8.41 29.23
N HIS A 319 -18.48 9.28 30.22
CA HIS A 319 -19.10 9.15 31.55
C HIS A 319 -20.54 9.67 31.62
N ASN A 320 -21.03 10.34 30.57
CA ASN A 320 -22.37 10.92 30.52
C ASN A 320 -23.09 10.50 29.23
N LEU A 321 -24.17 9.74 29.39
CA LEU A 321 -24.99 9.22 28.30
C LEU A 321 -25.69 10.31 27.48
N GLU A 322 -26.13 11.39 28.11
CA GLU A 322 -26.76 12.53 27.40
C GLU A 322 -25.74 13.26 26.52
N HIS A 323 -24.51 13.43 27.02
CA HIS A 323 -23.41 14.00 26.26
C HIS A 323 -23.07 13.14 25.04
N PHE A 324 -22.93 11.82 25.24
CA PHE A 324 -22.71 10.88 24.14
C PHE A 324 -23.85 10.94 23.10
N ASN A 325 -25.11 10.86 23.53
CA ASN A 325 -26.26 10.91 22.63
C ASN A 325 -26.31 12.21 21.80
N ARG A 326 -25.98 13.35 22.42
CA ARG A 326 -25.93 14.64 21.72
C ARG A 326 -24.81 14.67 20.68
N GLN A 327 -23.61 14.20 21.03
CA GLN A 327 -22.49 14.14 20.09
C GLN A 327 -22.78 13.18 18.93
N PHE A 328 -23.31 12.00 19.22
CA PHE A 328 -23.68 11.02 18.20
C PHE A 328 -24.74 11.57 17.24
N ARG A 329 -25.76 12.24 17.77
CA ARG A 329 -26.80 12.86 16.94
C ARG A 329 -26.28 14.03 16.10
N LYS A 330 -25.33 14.81 16.63
CA LYS A 330 -24.68 15.89 15.89
C LYS A 330 -23.89 15.35 14.69
N GLU A 331 -23.24 14.20 14.86
CA GLU A 331 -22.40 13.62 13.81
C GLU A 331 -23.20 12.84 12.75
N PHE A 332 -24.23 12.10 13.17
CA PHE A 332 -24.92 11.15 12.29
C PHE A 332 -26.39 11.49 12.02
N ASP A 333 -26.88 12.64 12.49
CA ASP A 333 -28.27 13.11 12.39
C ASP A 333 -29.34 12.15 12.95
N ARG A 334 -28.93 11.19 13.77
CA ARG A 334 -29.79 10.17 14.39
C ARG A 334 -29.26 9.74 15.74
N THR A 335 -30.13 9.19 16.58
CA THR A 335 -29.73 8.64 17.89
C THR A 335 -29.02 7.29 17.73
N PRO A 336 -28.19 6.86 18.69
CA PRO A 336 -27.56 5.53 18.67
C PRO A 336 -28.58 4.38 18.50
N THR A 337 -29.75 4.50 19.14
CA THR A 337 -30.84 3.53 19.04
C THR A 337 -31.44 3.48 17.64
N GLN A 338 -31.68 4.64 17.01
CA GLN A 338 -32.15 4.71 15.62
C GLN A 338 -31.12 4.10 14.67
N TYR A 339 -29.84 4.48 14.82
CA TYR A 339 -28.74 3.95 14.03
C TYR A 339 -28.69 2.41 14.07
N ARG A 340 -28.78 1.82 15.28
CA ARG A 340 -28.79 0.36 15.45
C ARG A 340 -29.96 -0.31 14.72
N ARG A 341 -31.16 0.27 14.82
CA ARG A 341 -32.36 -0.31 14.22
C ARG A 341 -32.22 -0.36 12.69
N GLU A 342 -31.82 0.74 12.08
CA GLU A 342 -31.60 0.84 10.62
C GLU A 342 -30.62 -0.22 10.11
N HIS A 343 -29.51 -0.43 10.82
CA HIS A 343 -28.48 -1.37 10.36
C HIS A 343 -28.83 -2.84 10.65
N ARG A 344 -29.70 -3.14 11.62
CA ARG A 344 -30.20 -4.50 11.85
C ARG A 344 -31.32 -4.88 10.89
N ASP A 345 -32.14 -3.92 10.47
CA ASP A 345 -33.23 -4.15 9.54
C ASP A 345 -32.72 -4.36 8.10
N ASN A 346 -31.59 -3.75 7.72
CA ASN A 346 -30.94 -3.99 6.43
C ASN A 346 -30.31 -5.39 6.32
N VAL A 347 -29.67 -5.91 7.38
CA VAL A 347 -29.11 -7.28 7.39
C VAL A 347 -30.18 -8.35 7.21
N LYS A 348 -31.43 -8.08 7.60
CA LYS A 348 -32.56 -9.01 7.38
C LYS A 348 -33.16 -8.94 5.98
N LYS A 349 -32.99 -7.84 5.25
CA LYS A 349 -33.50 -7.69 3.88
C LYS A 349 -32.59 -8.32 2.83
N ASP A 350 -31.27 -8.34 3.07
CA ASP A 350 -30.30 -8.98 2.18
C ASP A 350 -30.19 -10.51 2.39
N GLN A 351 -30.99 -11.08 3.30
CA GLN A 351 -31.06 -12.51 3.61
C GLN A 351 -32.40 -13.17 3.20
N ILE A 352 -33.26 -12.45 2.46
CA ILE A 352 -34.56 -12.96 1.97
C ILE A 352 -34.57 -12.99 0.45
#